data_AF-A0A7J3FCT8-F1
#
_entry.id   AF-A0A7J3FCT8-F1
#
_cell.length_a   1.000
_cell.length_b   1.000
_cell.length_c   1.000
_cell.angle_alpha   90.00
_cell.angle_beta   90.00
_cell.angle_gamma   90.00
#
_symmetry.space_group_name_H-M   'P 1'
#
loop_
_entity.id
_entity.type
_entity.pdbx_description
1 polymer ?
#
loop_
_entity_poly.entity_id
_entity_poly.type
_entity_poly.pdbx_seq_one_letter_code
_entity_poly.pdbx_strand_id
1 'polypeptide(L)'
;VVSGGVDDTNIKELSEAGADAFGVGTSITNAPVLDLAMDIVEIEGKPVAKRGKLGGRKRVWRCEACLGMLVLPHAESQPSCPRCGGRMEESLKPLVLGGKPCKLPSVDEIRERVLSQLEKVSI
;
A
#
# COMPACT_ATOMS: atom_id res chain seq x y z
N VAL A 1 -12.83 -27.18 10.12
CA VAL A 1 -11.50 -26.51 10.13
C VAL A 1 -10.54 -27.33 9.29
N VAL A 2 -9.81 -26.70 8.36
CA VAL A 2 -8.75 -27.33 7.53
C VAL A 2 -7.44 -26.58 7.67
N SER A 3 -6.30 -27.25 7.47
CA SER A 3 -4.97 -26.66 7.58
C SER A 3 -3.93 -27.44 6.79
N GLY A 4 -2.80 -26.81 6.47
CA GLY A 4 -1.69 -27.43 5.76
C GLY A 4 -1.82 -27.29 4.26
N GLY A 5 -0.86 -26.61 3.63
CA GLY A 5 -0.90 -26.34 2.19
C GLY A 5 -2.00 -25.39 1.73
N VAL A 6 -2.68 -24.68 2.64
CA VAL A 6 -3.73 -23.70 2.29
C VAL A 6 -3.09 -22.42 1.74
N ASP A 7 -3.58 -21.96 0.59
CA ASP A 7 -3.16 -20.73 -0.08
C ASP A 7 -4.31 -20.06 -0.83
N ASP A 8 -4.03 -18.99 -1.56
CA ASP A 8 -5.02 -18.22 -2.33
C ASP A 8 -5.63 -18.99 -3.51
N THR A 9 -5.02 -20.10 -3.93
CA THR A 9 -5.51 -20.91 -5.07
C THR A 9 -6.51 -21.97 -4.65
N ASN A 10 -6.39 -22.53 -3.45
CA ASN A 10 -7.24 -23.64 -2.99
C ASN A 10 -8.26 -23.26 -1.92
N ILE A 11 -8.10 -22.12 -1.25
CA ILE A 11 -8.94 -21.76 -0.10
C ILE A 11 -10.43 -21.64 -0.46
N LYS A 12 -10.74 -21.19 -1.69
CA LYS A 12 -12.12 -21.07 -2.18
C LYS A 12 -12.78 -22.43 -2.34
N GLU A 13 -12.11 -23.38 -3.01
CA GLU A 13 -12.64 -24.74 -3.22
C GLU A 13 -12.84 -25.46 -1.89
N LEU A 14 -11.90 -25.31 -0.95
CA LEU A 14 -12.02 -25.86 0.40
C LEU A 14 -13.21 -25.27 1.16
N SER A 15 -13.47 -23.96 1.01
CA SER A 15 -14.65 -23.30 1.59
C SER A 15 -15.95 -23.86 1.00
N GLU A 16 -16.03 -24.01 -0.33
CA GLU A 16 -17.19 -24.55 -1.03
C GLU A 16 -17.44 -26.03 -0.70
N ALA A 17 -16.38 -26.78 -0.37
CA ALA A 17 -16.45 -28.15 0.12
C ALA A 17 -16.89 -28.28 1.60
N GLY A 18 -17.11 -27.17 2.31
CA GLY A 18 -17.67 -27.15 3.67
C GLY A 18 -16.66 -26.85 4.78
N ALA A 19 -15.49 -26.26 4.48
CA ALA A 19 -14.57 -25.80 5.52
C ALA A 19 -14.97 -24.41 6.07
N ASP A 20 -15.27 -24.33 7.37
CA ASP A 20 -15.64 -23.05 8.03
C ASP A 20 -14.47 -22.27 8.66
N ALA A 21 -13.26 -22.86 8.71
CA ALA A 21 -12.08 -22.18 9.24
C ALA A 21 -10.77 -22.76 8.67
N PHE A 22 -9.75 -21.91 8.56
CA PHE A 22 -8.51 -22.20 7.85
C PHE A 22 -7.28 -21.90 8.70
N GLY A 23 -6.39 -22.89 8.82
CA GLY A 23 -5.03 -22.69 9.32
C GLY A 23 -4.08 -22.43 8.15
N VAL A 24 -3.72 -21.16 7.94
CA VAL A 24 -2.82 -20.72 6.86
C VAL A 24 -1.43 -20.42 7.44
N GLY A 25 -0.42 -21.15 6.96
CA GLY A 25 0.95 -21.08 7.47
C GLY A 25 1.92 -20.56 6.42
N THR A 26 2.68 -21.47 5.81
CA THR A 26 3.82 -21.19 4.92
C THR A 26 3.52 -20.18 3.81
N SER A 27 2.33 -20.19 3.22
CA SER A 27 1.92 -19.25 2.17
C SER A 27 1.93 -17.79 2.62
N ILE A 28 1.72 -17.52 3.91
CA ILE A 28 1.82 -16.18 4.50
C ILE A 28 3.23 -15.95 5.10
N THR A 29 3.70 -16.88 5.94
CA THR A 29 4.94 -16.67 6.72
C THR A 29 6.20 -16.70 5.87
N ASN A 30 6.16 -17.37 4.72
CA ASN A 30 7.24 -17.43 3.74
C ASN A 30 6.82 -16.79 2.40
N ALA A 31 5.93 -15.79 2.45
CA ALA A 31 5.56 -15.02 1.28
C ALA A 31 6.80 -14.32 0.67
N PRO A 32 6.87 -14.18 -0.66
CA PRO A 32 7.96 -13.46 -1.31
C PRO A 32 8.14 -12.06 -0.75
N VAL A 33 9.38 -11.69 -0.45
CA VAL A 33 9.71 -10.36 0.07
C VAL A 33 9.66 -9.34 -1.07
N LEU A 34 9.13 -8.15 -0.80
CA LEU A 34 9.19 -7.02 -1.72
C LEU A 34 10.61 -6.47 -1.79
N ASP A 35 11.20 -6.45 -2.98
CA ASP A 35 12.52 -5.86 -3.23
C ASP A 35 12.43 -4.32 -3.24
N LEU A 36 12.64 -3.71 -2.07
CA LEU A 36 12.59 -2.27 -1.88
C LEU A 36 13.98 -1.66 -2.00
N ALA A 37 14.08 -0.56 -2.75
CA ALA A 37 15.30 0.23 -2.90
C ALA A 37 15.11 1.65 -2.33
N MET A 38 16.19 2.17 -1.74
CA MET A 38 16.27 3.57 -1.30
C MET A 38 17.35 4.29 -2.11
N ASP A 39 16.95 5.37 -2.77
CA ASP A 39 17.82 6.14 -3.66
C ASP A 39 17.72 7.63 -3.31
N ILE A 40 18.84 8.36 -3.42
CA ILE A 40 18.84 9.82 -3.33
C ILE A 40 18.14 10.37 -4.57
N VAL A 41 17.09 11.18 -4.38
CA VAL A 41 16.34 11.82 -5.46
C VAL A 41 16.55 13.33 -5.54
N GLU A 42 17.16 13.94 -4.53
CA GLU A 42 17.36 15.39 -4.45
C GLU A 42 18.60 15.70 -3.60
N ILE A 43 19.43 16.64 -4.06
CA ILE A 43 20.61 17.14 -3.34
C ILE A 43 20.52 18.66 -3.35
N GLU A 44 20.56 19.28 -2.17
CA GLU A 44 20.49 20.75 -2.02
C GLU A 44 19.32 21.40 -2.78
N GLY A 45 18.16 20.74 -2.77
CA GLY A 45 16.94 21.20 -3.48
C GLY A 45 16.95 20.98 -4.99
N LYS A 46 18.03 20.42 -5.56
CA LYS A 46 18.13 20.11 -6.99
C LYS A 46 17.76 18.65 -7.25
N PRO A 47 16.81 18.37 -8.15
CA PRO A 47 16.48 17.00 -8.56
C PRO A 47 17.72 16.27 -9.11
N VAL A 48 17.98 15.07 -8.58
CA VAL A 48 19.05 14.17 -9.07
C VAL A 48 18.56 12.74 -9.10
N ALA A 49 19.15 11.88 -9.92
CA ALA A 49 18.90 10.45 -9.88
C ALA A 49 20.03 9.68 -10.59
N LYS A 50 20.26 8.43 -10.15
CA LYS A 50 21.00 7.45 -10.94
C LYS A 50 20.14 6.92 -12.10
N ARG A 51 20.80 6.33 -13.09
CA ARG A 51 20.12 5.67 -14.23
C ARG A 51 19.07 4.69 -13.73
N GLY A 52 17.87 4.76 -14.33
CA GLY A 52 16.73 3.91 -13.97
C GLY A 52 15.90 4.40 -12.78
N LYS A 53 16.16 5.60 -12.24
CA LYS A 53 15.40 6.20 -11.13
C LYS A 53 14.86 7.57 -11.52
N LEU A 54 13.75 7.96 -10.88
CA LEU A 54 13.13 9.26 -11.09
C LEU A 54 13.62 10.25 -10.02
N GLY A 55 14.26 11.34 -10.46
CA GLY A 55 14.73 12.41 -9.56
C GLY A 55 13.61 13.31 -9.03
N GLY A 56 13.97 14.19 -8.11
CA GLY A 56 13.12 15.18 -7.46
C GLY A 56 12.23 14.62 -6.35
N ARG A 57 11.91 15.45 -5.35
CA ARG A 57 10.87 15.13 -4.36
C ARG A 57 9.49 15.02 -5.02
N LYS A 58 8.68 14.07 -4.54
CA LYS A 58 7.36 13.74 -5.11
C LYS A 58 6.30 13.63 -4.01
N ARG A 59 5.03 13.69 -4.41
CA ARG A 59 3.87 13.32 -3.58
C ARG A 59 3.17 12.13 -4.22
N VAL A 60 2.59 11.29 -3.38
CA VAL A 60 1.70 10.20 -3.82
C VAL A 60 0.29 10.59 -3.43
N TRP A 61 -0.56 10.75 -4.42
CA TRP A 61 -1.97 11.03 -4.27
C TRP A 61 -2.75 9.72 -4.44
N ARG A 62 -3.71 9.46 -3.55
CA ARG A 62 -4.56 8.26 -3.60
C ARG A 62 -6.02 8.66 -3.51
N CYS A 63 -6.83 8.14 -4.42
CA CYS A 63 -8.28 8.31 -4.36
C CYS A 63 -8.88 7.31 -3.37
N GLU A 64 -9.67 7.78 -2.41
CA GLU A 64 -10.29 6.89 -1.42
C GLU A 64 -11.46 6.08 -1.99
N ALA A 65 -12.09 6.57 -3.05
CA ALA A 65 -13.24 5.93 -3.69
C ALA A 65 -12.83 4.69 -4.50
N CYS A 66 -11.83 4.83 -5.37
CA CYS A 66 -11.44 3.76 -6.30
C CYS A 66 -10.00 3.25 -6.10
N LEU A 67 -9.30 3.72 -5.06
CA LEU A 67 -7.92 3.37 -4.72
C LEU A 67 -6.86 3.69 -5.79
N GLY A 68 -7.25 4.41 -6.86
CA GLY A 68 -6.33 4.88 -7.89
C GLY A 68 -5.26 5.80 -7.31
N MET A 69 -4.02 5.66 -7.79
CA MET A 69 -2.87 6.43 -7.34
C MET A 69 -2.29 7.28 -8.45
N LEU A 70 -1.73 8.44 -8.07
CA LEU A 70 -1.01 9.33 -8.97
C LEU A 70 0.21 9.89 -8.26
N VAL A 71 1.37 9.82 -8.90
CA VAL A 71 2.62 10.39 -8.39
C VAL A 71 2.90 11.69 -9.14
N LEU A 72 3.02 12.79 -8.40
CA LEU A 72 3.32 14.11 -8.97
C LEU A 72 4.57 14.71 -8.31
N PRO A 73 5.31 15.59 -9.01
CA PRO A 73 6.33 16.42 -8.39
C PRO A 73 5.80 17.15 -7.14
N HIS A 74 6.67 17.38 -6.15
CA HIS A 74 6.23 17.91 -4.85
C HIS A 74 5.59 19.30 -4.89
N ALA A 75 5.91 20.10 -5.92
CA ALA A 75 5.36 21.44 -6.14
C ALA A 75 3.95 21.43 -6.74
N GLU A 76 3.49 20.30 -7.29
CA GLU A 76 2.17 20.20 -7.90
C GLU A 76 1.06 20.21 -6.84
N SER A 77 -0.06 20.82 -7.23
CA SER A 77 -1.26 20.91 -6.40
C SER A 77 -2.07 19.60 -6.38
N GLN A 78 -3.04 19.52 -5.48
CA GLN A 78 -3.92 18.36 -5.32
C GLN A 78 -4.70 18.07 -6.61
N PRO A 79 -4.54 16.89 -7.24
CA PRO A 79 -5.25 16.54 -8.46
C PRO A 79 -6.63 15.95 -8.16
N SER A 80 -7.51 16.01 -9.16
CA SER A 80 -8.70 15.14 -9.22
C SER A 80 -8.33 13.75 -9.71
N CYS A 81 -9.06 12.72 -9.28
CA CYS A 81 -8.79 11.35 -9.68
C CYS A 81 -9.01 11.16 -11.18
N PRO A 82 -7.99 10.73 -11.95
CA PRO A 82 -8.13 10.57 -13.40
C PRO A 82 -9.05 9.40 -13.79
N ARG A 83 -9.34 8.47 -12.86
CA ARG A 83 -10.18 7.30 -13.10
C ARG A 83 -11.68 7.57 -12.84
N CYS A 84 -12.00 8.28 -11.76
CA CYS A 84 -13.40 8.44 -11.32
C CYS A 84 -13.80 9.88 -11.02
N GLY A 85 -12.91 10.86 -11.22
CA GLY A 85 -13.15 12.28 -10.90
C GLY A 85 -13.16 12.62 -9.41
N GLY A 86 -13.12 11.63 -8.51
CA GLY A 86 -13.13 11.84 -7.07
C GLY A 86 -11.91 12.58 -6.52
N ARG A 87 -12.02 13.08 -5.29
CA ARG A 87 -10.91 13.75 -4.59
C ARG A 87 -9.76 12.76 -4.36
N MET A 88 -8.51 13.24 -4.52
CA MET A 88 -7.32 12.46 -4.17
C MET A 88 -6.63 13.01 -2.94
N GLU A 89 -6.27 12.17 -1.98
CA GLU A 89 -5.58 12.57 -0.75
C GLU A 89 -4.08 12.26 -0.80
N GLU A 90 -3.27 13.09 -0.14
CA GLU A 90 -1.83 12.86 -0.04
C GLU A 90 -1.55 11.68 0.92
N SER A 91 -0.94 10.63 0.39
CA SER A 91 -0.65 9.39 1.11
C SER A 91 0.64 9.46 1.92
N LEU A 92 1.62 10.25 1.47
CA LEU A 92 2.89 10.41 2.17
C LEU A 92 2.76 11.48 3.26
N LYS A 93 2.60 11.05 4.51
CA LYS A 93 2.55 11.93 5.68
C LYS A 93 3.86 11.83 6.48
N PRO A 94 4.39 12.94 7.03
CA PRO A 94 5.56 12.88 7.89
C PRO A 94 5.30 12.01 9.12
N LEU A 95 6.12 10.97 9.31
CA LEU A 95 6.08 10.11 10.51
C LEU A 95 7.11 10.51 11.56
N VAL A 96 8.13 11.28 11.17
CA VAL A 96 9.15 11.83 12.05
C VAL A 96 9.36 13.29 11.69
N LEU A 97 9.24 14.19 12.66
CA LEU A 97 9.45 15.63 12.50
C LEU A 97 10.42 16.12 13.58
N GLY A 98 11.55 16.71 13.17
CA GLY A 98 12.59 17.16 14.11
C GLY A 98 13.11 16.05 15.03
N GLY A 99 13.20 14.81 14.53
CA GLY A 99 13.61 13.63 15.32
C GLY A 99 12.53 13.06 16.24
N LYS A 100 11.32 13.64 16.27
CA LYS A 100 10.21 13.14 17.10
C LYS A 100 9.25 12.29 16.26
N PRO A 101 8.97 11.03 16.64
CA PRO A 101 8.00 10.20 15.93
C PRO A 101 6.56 10.66 16.21
N CYS A 102 5.70 10.52 15.21
CA CYS A 102 4.26 10.70 15.34
C CYS A 102 3.62 9.49 16.04
N LYS A 103 2.42 9.68 16.60
CA LYS A 103 1.60 8.56 17.09
C LYS A 103 1.21 7.66 15.91
N LEU A 104 1.45 6.36 16.05
CA LEU A 104 1.06 5.35 15.07
C LEU A 104 -0.31 4.74 15.43
N PRO A 105 -1.07 4.27 14.43
CA PRO A 105 -2.29 3.52 14.69
C PRO A 105 -2.01 2.17 15.36
N SER A 106 -3.02 1.62 16.03
CA SER A 106 -2.99 0.28 16.60
C SER A 106 -3.02 -0.80 15.53
N VAL A 107 -2.72 -2.05 15.91
CA VAL A 107 -2.82 -3.20 14.99
C VAL A 107 -4.24 -3.38 14.47
N ASP A 108 -5.25 -3.17 15.34
CA ASP A 108 -6.67 -3.30 14.97
C ASP A 108 -7.08 -2.20 13.98
N GLU A 109 -6.69 -0.95 14.23
CA GLU A 109 -6.94 0.18 13.32
C GLU A 109 -6.29 -0.06 11.94
N ILE A 110 -5.08 -0.62 11.91
CA ILE A 110 -4.40 -0.97 10.66
C ILE A 110 -5.17 -2.07 9.93
N ARG A 111 -5.59 -3.12 10.63
CA ARG A 111 -6.32 -4.26 10.06
C ARG A 111 -7.67 -3.82 9.50
N GLU A 112 -8.46 -3.07 10.25
CA GLU A 112 -9.75 -2.52 9.81
C GLU A 112 -9.59 -1.68 8.54
N ARG A 113 -8.57 -0.82 8.52
CA ARG A 113 -8.26 -0.03 7.32
C ARG A 113 -7.94 -0.91 6.11
N VAL A 114 -7.16 -1.98 6.28
CA VAL A 114 -6.86 -2.92 5.17
C VAL A 114 -8.12 -3.64 4.70
N LEU A 115 -8.96 -4.14 5.60
CA LEU A 115 -10.21 -4.83 5.26
C LEU A 115 -11.16 -3.90 4.47
N SER A 116 -11.35 -2.66 4.94
CA SER A 116 -12.17 -1.66 4.23
C SER A 116 -11.65 -1.30 2.84
N GLN A 117 -10.35 -1.47 2.59
CA GLN A 117 -9.75 -1.27 1.26
C GLN A 117 -9.96 -2.49 0.37
N LEU A 118 -9.84 -3.70 0.91
CA LEU A 118 -10.04 -4.94 0.15
C LEU A 118 -11.47 -5.08 -0.39
N GLU A 119 -12.48 -4.54 0.31
CA GLU A 119 -13.87 -4.46 -0.20
C GLU A 119 -13.99 -3.69 -1.52
N LYS A 120 -13.03 -2.81 -1.83
CA LYS A 120 -13.00 -1.98 -3.05
C LYS A 120 -12.14 -2.58 -4.16
N VAL A 121 -11.50 -3.72 -3.91
CA VAL A 121 -10.63 -4.41 -4.86
C VAL A 121 -11.40 -5.60 -5.42
N SER A 122 -11.58 -5.63 -6.74
CA SER A 122 -12.00 -6.85 -7.43
C SER A 122 -10.79 -7.79 -7.55
N ILE A 123 -10.93 -9.03 -7.09
CA ILE A 123 -9.99 -10.13 -7.30
C ILE A 123 -10.42 -10.91 -8.53
#